data_AF-A0A847FFS5-F1
#
_entry.id   AF-A0A847FFS5-F1
#
_cell.length_a   1.000
_cell.length_b   1.000
_cell.length_c   1.000
_cell.angle_alpha   90.00
_cell.angle_beta   90.00
_cell.angle_gamma   90.00
#
_symmetry.space_group_name_H-M   'P 1'
#
loop_
_entity.id
_entity.type
_entity.pdbx_description
1 polymer ?
#
loop_
_entity_poly.entity_id
_entity_poly.type
_entity_poly.pdbx_seq_one_letter_code
_entity_poly.pdbx_strand_id
1 'polypeptide(L)'
;MQIELTKEQMIDLVKVVYLGNWMINGVRLQSERAGKFDEIEQAIYSQAAANGLGDMVELDSSCGEYFPTPGFEESEEIEGYKNDYDEETFWERLVDKMANRDFIAGFGEEAVKKMGEHERFEKLYEFINKYEDYFEARGIDGLKAVDLDDL
;
A
#
# COMPACT_ATOMS: atom_id res chain seq x y z
N MET A 1 -4.83 29.53 5.39
CA MET A 1 -5.01 29.32 3.94
C MET A 1 -6.45 28.89 3.72
N GLN A 2 -7.10 29.34 2.64
CA GLN A 2 -8.46 28.92 2.28
C GLN A 2 -8.41 28.24 0.91
N ILE A 3 -9.07 27.09 0.78
CA ILE A 3 -9.21 26.35 -0.47
C ILE A 3 -10.71 26.19 -0.71
N GLU A 4 -11.19 26.64 -1.86
CA GLU A 4 -12.58 26.46 -2.28
C GLU A 4 -12.66 25.20 -3.15
N LEU A 5 -13.57 24.29 -2.80
CA LEU A 5 -13.79 23.02 -3.50
C LEU A 5 -15.26 22.90 -3.88
N THR A 6 -15.54 22.28 -5.04
CA THR A 6 -16.89 21.80 -5.31
C THR A 6 -17.25 20.62 -4.40
N LYS A 7 -18.53 20.24 -4.37
CA LYS A 7 -18.97 19.08 -3.60
C LYS A 7 -18.28 17.80 -4.07
N GLU A 8 -18.15 17.62 -5.38
CA GLU A 8 -17.47 16.48 -6.01
C GLU A 8 -15.98 16.45 -5.64
N GLN A 9 -15.30 17.61 -5.69
CA GLN A 9 -13.90 17.70 -5.27
C GLN A 9 -13.71 17.40 -3.79
N MET A 10 -14.67 17.76 -2.92
CA MET A 10 -14.63 17.39 -1.51
C MET A 10 -14.80 15.87 -1.32
N ILE A 11 -15.69 15.23 -2.08
CA ILE A 11 -15.86 13.77 -2.07
C ILE A 11 -14.54 13.09 -2.46
N ASP A 12 -13.93 13.50 -3.56
CA ASP A 12 -12.66 12.94 -4.02
C ASP A 12 -11.52 13.21 -3.03
N LEU A 13 -11.51 14.39 -2.38
CA LEU A 13 -10.54 14.70 -1.34
C LEU A 13 -10.68 13.80 -0.12
N VAL A 14 -11.91 13.50 0.33
CA VAL A 14 -12.16 12.56 1.44
C VAL A 14 -11.59 11.18 1.08
N LYS A 15 -11.81 10.70 -0.15
CA LYS A 15 -11.24 9.42 -0.64
C LYS A 15 -9.71 9.42 -0.59
N VAL A 16 -9.08 10.45 -1.15
CA VAL A 16 -7.61 10.58 -1.20
C VAL A 16 -7.00 10.65 0.19
N VAL A 17 -7.64 11.40 1.10
CA VAL A 17 -7.18 11.55 2.48
C VAL A 17 -7.34 10.25 3.26
N TYR A 18 -8.47 9.56 3.12
CA TYR A 18 -8.70 8.24 3.71
C TYR A 18 -7.65 7.22 3.24
N LEU A 19 -7.51 7.04 1.92
CA LEU A 19 -6.58 6.07 1.33
C LEU A 19 -5.11 6.44 1.64
N GLY A 20 -4.79 7.74 1.65
CA GLY A 20 -3.47 8.22 2.03
C GLY A 20 -3.14 7.95 3.50
N ASN A 21 -4.10 8.18 4.40
CA ASN A 21 -3.90 7.88 5.81
C ASN A 21 -3.85 6.37 6.06
N TRP A 22 -4.67 5.58 5.36
CA TRP A 22 -4.61 4.12 5.38
C TRP A 22 -3.25 3.59 4.92
N MET A 23 -2.73 4.04 3.78
CA MET A 23 -1.40 3.66 3.29
C MET A 23 -0.30 4.00 4.30
N ILE A 24 -0.38 5.19 4.91
CA ILE A 24 0.62 5.62 5.87
C ILE A 24 0.47 4.80 7.15
N ASN A 25 -0.67 4.88 7.83
CA ASN A 25 -0.85 4.43 9.21
C ASN A 25 -1.46 3.03 9.37
N GLY A 26 -2.04 2.44 8.31
CA GLY A 26 -2.69 1.12 8.35
C GLY A 26 -1.73 -0.03 8.69
N VAL A 27 -0.43 0.13 8.45
CA VAL A 27 0.61 -0.85 8.79
C VAL A 27 1.24 -0.64 10.17
N ARG A 28 0.78 0.35 10.94
CA ARG A 28 1.40 0.73 12.23
C ARG A 28 0.51 0.35 13.41
N LEU A 29 1.15 0.08 14.55
CA LEU A 29 0.45 0.03 15.83
C LEU A 29 -0.05 1.43 16.20
N GLN A 30 -1.11 1.50 17.02
CA GLN A 30 -1.72 2.77 17.44
C GLN A 30 -0.70 3.75 18.04
N SER A 31 0.25 3.26 18.84
CA SER A 31 1.29 4.07 19.48
C SER A 31 2.34 4.65 18.53
N GLU A 32 2.40 4.12 17.30
CA GLU A 32 3.40 4.48 16.28
C GLU A 32 2.79 5.22 15.11
N ARG A 33 1.47 5.47 15.15
CA ARG A 33 0.78 6.25 14.12
C ARG A 33 1.39 7.63 14.00
N ALA A 34 1.53 8.08 12.76
CA ALA A 34 1.98 9.43 12.45
C ALA A 34 0.80 10.40 12.59
N GLY A 35 0.53 10.84 13.82
CA GLY A 35 -0.67 11.61 14.19
C GLY A 35 -0.90 12.90 13.39
N LYS A 36 0.15 13.52 12.83
CA LYS A 36 0.01 14.68 11.93
C LYS A 36 -0.87 14.39 10.69
N PHE A 37 -0.96 13.13 10.26
CA PHE A 37 -1.82 12.73 9.15
C PHE A 37 -3.26 12.46 9.60
N ASP A 38 -3.43 11.98 10.84
CA ASP A 38 -4.75 11.89 11.48
C ASP A 38 -5.35 13.30 11.69
N GLU A 39 -4.53 14.29 12.09
CA GLU A 39 -4.98 15.68 12.29
C GLU A 39 -5.55 16.33 11.02
N ILE A 40 -4.88 16.15 9.88
CA ILE A 40 -5.38 16.68 8.61
C ILE A 40 -6.59 15.89 8.12
N GLU A 41 -6.63 14.57 8.33
CA GLU A 41 -7.81 13.75 8.04
C GLU A 41 -9.03 14.24 8.81
N GLN A 42 -8.91 14.41 10.12
CA GLN A 42 -9.97 14.95 10.98
C GLN A 42 -10.44 16.33 10.54
N ALA A 43 -9.51 17.21 10.13
CA ALA A 43 -9.88 18.54 9.64
C ALA A 43 -10.71 18.47 8.36
N ILE A 44 -10.35 17.61 7.40
CA ILE A 44 -11.10 17.41 6.15
C ILE A 44 -12.44 16.74 6.42
N TYR A 45 -12.48 15.71 7.25
CA TYR A 45 -13.69 14.99 7.66
C TYR A 45 -14.71 15.89 8.33
N SER A 46 -14.28 16.76 9.23
CA SER A 46 -15.13 17.78 9.86
C SER A 46 -15.77 18.72 8.82
N GLN A 47 -14.99 19.15 7.81
CA GLN A 47 -15.52 19.97 6.72
C GLN A 47 -16.49 19.19 5.83
N ALA A 48 -16.18 17.92 5.52
CA ALA A 48 -17.04 17.05 4.72
C ALA A 48 -18.40 16.84 5.40
N ALA A 49 -18.40 16.51 6.69
CA ALA A 49 -19.62 16.35 7.49
C ALA A 49 -20.45 17.66 7.53
N ALA A 50 -19.79 18.81 7.75
CA ALA A 50 -20.44 20.13 7.74
C ALA A 50 -21.05 20.51 6.37
N ASN A 51 -20.55 19.94 5.27
CA ASN A 51 -21.04 20.17 3.91
C ASN A 51 -21.95 19.05 3.38
N GLY A 52 -22.52 18.24 4.29
CA GLY A 52 -23.56 17.26 3.95
C GLY A 52 -23.02 15.98 3.29
N LEU A 53 -21.80 15.57 3.63
CA LEU A 53 -21.22 14.26 3.27
C LEU A 53 -21.28 13.27 4.44
N GLY A 54 -22.35 13.32 5.24
CA GLY A 54 -22.56 12.43 6.39
C GLY A 54 -22.64 10.95 6.04
N ASP A 55 -22.99 10.62 4.79
CA ASP A 55 -23.00 9.25 4.29
C ASP A 55 -21.59 8.66 4.14
N MET A 56 -20.56 9.51 4.09
CA MET A 56 -19.16 9.08 3.99
C MET A 56 -18.42 9.13 5.33
N VAL A 57 -18.75 10.11 6.17
CA VAL A 57 -18.01 10.41 7.40
C VAL A 57 -18.99 10.83 8.50
N GLU A 58 -18.86 10.24 9.68
CA GLU A 58 -19.70 10.51 10.84
C GLU A 58 -18.89 10.88 12.09
N LEU A 59 -19.45 11.73 12.95
CA LEU A 59 -18.85 12.08 14.24
C LEU A 59 -19.19 11.01 15.28
N ASP A 60 -18.17 10.32 15.80
CA ASP A 60 -18.33 9.49 16.98
C ASP A 60 -18.43 10.39 18.21
N SER A 61 -19.62 10.45 18.79
CA SER A 61 -19.92 11.28 19.96
C SER A 61 -19.18 10.82 21.24
N SER A 62 -18.64 9.61 21.27
CA SER A 62 -17.94 9.06 22.43
C SER A 62 -16.52 9.60 22.59
N CYS A 63 -15.83 9.89 21.48
CA CYS A 63 -14.48 10.44 21.47
C CYS A 63 -14.40 11.84 20.83
N GLY A 64 -15.44 12.28 20.12
CA GLY A 64 -15.47 13.58 19.44
C GLY A 64 -14.63 13.62 18.16
N GLU A 65 -14.34 12.45 17.57
CA GLU A 65 -13.60 12.31 16.32
C GLU A 65 -14.50 11.83 15.19
N TYR A 66 -14.13 12.17 13.96
CA TYR A 66 -14.83 11.75 12.76
C TYR A 66 -14.26 10.45 12.22
N PHE A 67 -15.13 9.53 11.85
CA PHE A 67 -14.76 8.26 11.23
C PHE A 67 -15.45 8.06 9.89
N PRO A 68 -14.80 7.38 8.94
CA PRO A 68 -15.45 6.80 7.78
C PRO A 68 -16.69 6.01 8.21
N THR A 69 -17.80 6.15 7.49
CA THR A 69 -18.92 5.24 7.66
C THR A 69 -18.56 3.87 7.10
N PRO A 70 -19.16 2.77 7.60
CA PRO A 70 -18.95 1.45 7.01
C PRO A 70 -19.31 1.42 5.51
N GLY A 71 -20.38 2.12 5.11
CA GLY A 71 -20.80 2.17 3.71
C GLY A 71 -19.79 2.86 2.78
N PHE A 72 -18.93 3.73 3.31
CA PHE A 72 -17.84 4.34 2.56
C PHE A 72 -16.57 3.48 2.59
N GLU A 73 -16.15 3.03 3.78
CA GLU A 73 -14.93 2.21 3.95
C GLU A 73 -15.01 0.86 3.24
N GLU A 74 -16.15 0.18 3.31
CA GLU A 74 -16.40 -1.13 2.70
C GLU A 74 -17.02 -1.02 1.29
N SER A 75 -16.99 0.18 0.69
CA SER A 75 -17.49 0.35 -0.68
C SER A 75 -16.60 -0.39 -1.67
N GLU A 76 -17.20 -0.97 -2.71
CA GLU A 76 -16.47 -1.68 -3.78
C GLU A 76 -15.36 -0.83 -4.39
N GLU A 77 -15.57 0.49 -4.48
CA GLU A 77 -14.57 1.43 -5.00
C GLU A 77 -13.35 1.52 -4.06
N ILE A 78 -13.57 1.73 -2.76
CA ILE A 78 -12.49 1.90 -1.78
C ILE A 78 -11.75 0.59 -1.53
N GLU A 79 -12.48 -0.52 -1.39
CA GLU A 79 -11.89 -1.85 -1.29
C GLU A 79 -11.12 -2.20 -2.57
N GLY A 80 -11.65 -1.85 -3.75
CA GLY A 80 -10.98 -2.04 -5.03
C GLY A 80 -9.60 -1.38 -5.07
N TYR A 81 -9.50 -0.10 -4.71
CA TYR A 81 -8.21 0.60 -4.68
C TYR A 81 -7.21 -0.02 -3.70
N LYS A 82 -7.68 -0.47 -2.52
CA LYS A 82 -6.83 -1.13 -1.51
C LYS A 82 -6.33 -2.48 -2.01
N ASN A 83 -7.21 -3.29 -2.59
CA ASN A 83 -6.88 -4.60 -3.12
C ASN A 83 -5.91 -4.50 -4.30
N ASP A 84 -6.15 -3.57 -5.23
CA ASP A 84 -5.25 -3.33 -6.36
C ASP A 84 -3.85 -2.92 -5.86
N TYR A 85 -3.78 -2.03 -4.86
CA TYR A 85 -2.51 -1.62 -4.25
C TYR A 85 -1.78 -2.79 -3.58
N ASP A 86 -2.49 -3.57 -2.77
CA ASP A 86 -1.91 -4.69 -2.01
C ASP A 86 -1.45 -5.82 -2.95
N GLU A 87 -2.21 -6.14 -3.99
CA GLU A 87 -1.89 -7.20 -4.95
C GLU A 87 -0.68 -6.85 -5.81
N GLU A 88 -0.66 -5.64 -6.41
CA GLU A 88 0.47 -5.18 -7.22
C GLU A 88 1.75 -5.08 -6.38
N THR A 89 1.64 -4.49 -5.18
CA THR A 89 2.79 -4.40 -4.26
C THR A 89 3.28 -5.78 -3.83
N PHE A 90 2.38 -6.73 -3.57
CA PHE A 90 2.77 -8.08 -3.19
C PHE A 90 3.61 -8.76 -4.27
N TRP A 91 3.14 -8.76 -5.52
CA TRP A 91 3.84 -9.43 -6.62
C TRP A 91 5.18 -8.77 -6.94
N GLU A 92 5.22 -7.44 -7.05
CA GLU A 92 6.47 -6.70 -7.30
C GLU A 92 7.52 -7.05 -6.24
N ARG A 93 7.13 -6.99 -4.96
CA ARG A 93 8.04 -7.26 -3.84
C ARG A 93 8.49 -8.72 -3.79
N LEU A 94 7.62 -9.67 -4.12
CA LEU A 94 7.97 -11.09 -4.15
C LEU A 94 9.03 -11.36 -5.24
N VAL A 95 8.78 -10.89 -6.46
CA VAL A 95 9.71 -11.00 -7.60
C VAL A 95 11.06 -10.40 -7.24
N ASP A 96 11.07 -9.15 -6.76
CA ASP A 96 12.28 -8.43 -6.36
C ASP A 96 13.11 -9.23 -5.35
N LYS A 97 12.47 -9.75 -4.31
CA LYS A 97 13.14 -10.45 -3.22
C LYS A 97 13.74 -11.77 -3.70
N MET A 98 13.00 -12.53 -4.50
CA MET A 98 13.49 -13.80 -5.05
C MET A 98 14.59 -13.60 -6.08
N ALA A 99 14.44 -12.61 -6.96
CA ALA A 99 15.45 -12.24 -7.94
C ALA A 99 16.75 -11.82 -7.27
N ASN A 100 16.69 -10.91 -6.28
CA ASN A 100 17.88 -10.47 -5.55
C ASN A 100 18.55 -11.62 -4.78
N ARG A 101 17.78 -12.50 -4.12
CA ARG A 101 18.31 -13.67 -3.41
C ARG A 101 19.12 -14.56 -4.35
N ASP A 102 18.53 -14.93 -5.48
CA ASP A 102 19.16 -15.86 -6.43
C ASP A 102 20.31 -15.21 -7.19
N PHE A 103 20.20 -13.91 -7.49
CA PHE A 103 21.28 -13.12 -8.08
C PHE A 103 22.51 -13.11 -7.16
N ILE A 104 22.33 -12.85 -5.86
CA ILE A 104 23.41 -12.89 -4.87
C ILE A 104 23.96 -14.31 -4.72
N ALA A 105 23.11 -15.34 -4.70
CA ALA A 105 23.54 -16.73 -4.62
C ALA A 105 24.37 -17.16 -5.86
N GLY A 106 24.00 -16.66 -7.05
CA GLY A 106 24.66 -17.00 -8.31
C GLY A 106 26.01 -16.31 -8.52
N PHE A 107 26.13 -15.04 -8.14
CA PHE A 107 27.37 -14.27 -8.34
C PHE A 107 28.26 -14.15 -7.10
N GLY A 108 27.68 -14.35 -5.92
CA GLY A 108 28.32 -14.09 -4.63
C GLY A 108 28.26 -12.61 -4.25
N GLU A 109 28.03 -12.36 -2.96
CA GLU A 109 27.81 -11.01 -2.42
C GLU A 109 28.96 -10.05 -2.72
N GLU A 110 30.22 -10.51 -2.60
CA GLU A 110 31.40 -9.68 -2.83
C GLU A 110 31.61 -9.32 -4.30
N ALA A 111 31.17 -10.17 -5.23
CA ALA A 111 31.21 -9.85 -6.65
C ALA A 111 30.13 -8.82 -6.97
N VAL A 112 28.91 -9.02 -6.47
CA VAL A 112 27.78 -8.09 -6.67
C VAL A 112 28.10 -6.68 -6.16
N LYS A 113 28.75 -6.55 -5.00
CA LYS A 113 29.17 -5.24 -4.46
C LYS A 113 30.19 -4.51 -5.34
N LYS A 114 30.97 -5.24 -6.14
CA LYS A 114 32.01 -4.68 -7.02
C LYS A 114 31.50 -4.40 -8.44
N MET A 115 30.32 -4.90 -8.80
CA MET A 115 29.70 -4.62 -10.09
C MET A 115 29.37 -3.14 -10.21
N GLY A 116 29.55 -2.59 -11.42
CA GLY A 116 29.01 -1.26 -11.73
C GLY A 116 27.47 -1.28 -11.68
N GLU A 117 26.85 -0.13 -11.41
CA GLU A 117 25.39 -0.03 -11.30
C GLU A 117 24.67 -0.55 -12.55
N HIS A 118 25.16 -0.17 -13.74
CA HIS A 118 24.58 -0.61 -15.00
C HIS A 118 24.71 -2.12 -15.22
N GLU A 119 25.90 -2.68 -14.98
CA GLU A 119 26.15 -4.13 -15.07
C GLU A 119 25.25 -4.90 -14.08
N ARG A 120 25.13 -4.39 -12.85
CA ARG A 120 24.28 -4.99 -11.82
C ARG A 120 22.81 -4.97 -12.24
N PHE A 121 22.33 -3.84 -12.77
CA PHE A 121 20.96 -3.70 -13.24
C PHE A 121 20.66 -4.67 -14.40
N GLU A 122 21.51 -4.69 -15.43
CA GLU A 122 21.33 -5.59 -16.59
C GLU A 122 21.29 -7.06 -16.16
N LYS A 123 22.21 -7.50 -15.31
CA LYS A 123 22.26 -8.89 -14.85
C LYS A 123 21.12 -9.24 -13.89
N LEU A 124 20.71 -8.32 -13.01
CA LEU A 124 19.58 -8.55 -12.11
C LEU A 124 18.27 -8.67 -12.89
N TYR A 125 18.13 -7.92 -13.99
CA TYR A 125 16.93 -7.92 -14.83
C TYR A 125 16.60 -9.31 -15.39
N GLU A 126 17.61 -10.13 -15.71
CA GLU A 126 17.39 -11.53 -16.13
C GLU A 126 16.72 -12.37 -15.05
N PHE A 127 17.03 -12.12 -13.77
CA PHE A 127 16.41 -12.81 -12.64
C PHE A 127 15.00 -12.28 -12.36
N ILE A 128 14.78 -10.97 -12.51
CA ILE A 128 13.46 -10.34 -12.38
C ILE A 128 12.52 -10.94 -13.42
N ASN A 129 12.86 -10.87 -14.72
CA ASN A 129 12.02 -11.42 -15.80
C ASN A 129 11.69 -12.91 -15.59
N LYS A 130 12.67 -13.70 -15.15
CA LYS A 130 12.45 -15.12 -14.82
C LYS A 130 11.34 -15.31 -13.79
N TYR A 131 11.30 -14.47 -12.75
CA TYR A 131 10.31 -14.57 -11.70
C TYR A 131 8.97 -13.92 -12.08
N GLU A 132 8.98 -12.84 -12.85
CA GLU A 132 7.76 -12.27 -13.46
C GLU A 132 7.06 -13.32 -14.32
N ASP A 133 7.75 -13.90 -15.31
CA ASP A 133 7.19 -14.95 -16.19
C ASP A 133 6.66 -16.15 -15.39
N TYR A 134 7.38 -16.53 -14.32
CA TYR A 134 6.99 -17.64 -13.47
C TYR A 134 5.68 -17.38 -12.72
N PHE A 135 5.56 -16.20 -12.10
CA PHE A 135 4.38 -15.85 -11.30
C PHE A 135 3.21 -15.38 -12.16
N GLU A 136 3.43 -14.82 -13.34
CA GLU A 136 2.36 -14.60 -14.32
C GLU A 136 1.72 -15.93 -14.74
N ALA A 137 2.55 -16.97 -14.94
CA ALA A 137 2.05 -18.28 -15.37
C ALA A 137 1.44 -19.13 -14.26
N ARG A 138 1.84 -18.93 -13.00
CA ARG A 138 1.49 -19.84 -11.88
C ARG A 138 0.83 -19.17 -10.68
N GLY A 139 0.97 -17.86 -10.55
CA GLY A 139 0.56 -17.13 -9.35
C GLY A 139 1.03 -17.82 -8.08
N ILE A 140 0.13 -17.90 -7.11
CA ILE A 140 0.44 -18.47 -5.78
C ILE A 140 0.67 -19.98 -5.80
N ASP A 141 0.15 -20.71 -6.80
CA ASP A 141 0.36 -22.17 -6.94
C ASP A 141 1.85 -22.51 -7.15
N GLY A 142 2.64 -21.53 -7.58
CA GLY A 142 4.09 -21.65 -7.67
C GLY A 142 4.84 -21.57 -6.34
N LEU A 143 4.16 -21.26 -5.23
CA LEU A 143 4.76 -21.14 -3.89
C LEU A 143 4.35 -22.31 -2.99
N LYS A 144 5.29 -22.75 -2.15
CA LYS A 144 5.03 -23.76 -1.13
C LYS A 144 5.83 -23.46 0.13
N ALA A 145 5.18 -23.52 1.29
CA ALA A 145 5.87 -23.60 2.56
C ALA A 145 6.51 -24.99 2.69
N VAL A 146 7.79 -25.03 3.03
CA VAL A 146 8.52 -26.27 3.35
C VAL A 146 8.70 -26.34 4.85
N ASP A 147 8.55 -27.53 5.42
CA ASP A 147 8.78 -27.74 6.85
C ASP A 147 10.27 -27.50 7.16
N LEU A 148 10.55 -26.91 8.32
CA LEU A 148 11.92 -26.58 8.73
C LEU A 148 12.81 -27.83 8.85
N ASP A 149 12.22 -29.00 9.07
CA ASP A 149 12.92 -30.28 9.15
C ASP A 149 13.35 -30.81 7.77
N ASP A 150 12.83 -30.23 6.68
CA ASP A 150 13.15 -30.57 5.29
C ASP A 150 14.25 -29.67 4.67
N LEU A 151 14.81 -28.72 5.45
CA LEU A 151 15.86 -27.76 5.04
C LEU A 151 17.24 -28.15 5.58
#